data_AF-A0A9P8ZMX3-F1
#
_entry.id   AF-A0A9P8ZMX3-F1
#
_cell.length_a   1.000
_cell.length_b   1.000
_cell.length_c   1.000
_cell.angle_alpha   90.00
_cell.angle_beta   90.00
_cell.angle_gamma   90.00
#
_symmetry.space_group_name_H-M   'P 1'
#
loop_
_entity.id
_entity.type
_entity.pdbx_description
1 polymer ?
#
loop_
_entity_poly.entity_id
_entity_poly.type
_entity_poly.pdbx_seq_one_letter_code
_entity_poly.pdbx_strand_id
1 'polypeptide(L)'
;MTSLKRVLVVGGGAAGMSCADTLSRHPDKFEVTLLERAPVTGGQATSINLDANRFGANYLNDGVQGGSHFYRHTYAFFREHGFEPSEVELQISFGKDEAFWTNVFPSPLVRKLQKDIRRFGTALKVMSSLQIVFAFLPIWLTLRIFGLSKEFGDRMVYPLMALACIAT
;
A
#
# COMPACT_ATOMS: atom_id res chain seq x y z
N MET A 1 33.15 32.16 -3.26
CA MET A 1 32.62 30.78 -3.41
C MET A 1 31.78 30.49 -2.18
N THR A 2 30.48 30.22 -2.34
CA THR A 2 29.63 29.77 -1.23
C THR A 2 30.00 28.33 -0.89
N SER A 3 30.33 28.05 0.37
CA SER A 3 30.59 26.68 0.85
C SER A 3 29.37 25.79 0.59
N LEU A 4 29.59 24.56 0.12
CA LEU A 4 28.54 23.54 0.02
C LEU A 4 27.93 23.27 1.40
N LYS A 5 26.62 23.03 1.43
CA LYS A 5 25.92 22.56 2.64
C LYS A 5 26.10 21.05 2.74
N ARG A 6 26.69 20.59 3.83
CA ARG A 6 26.85 19.16 4.11
C ARG A 6 25.57 18.61 4.73
N VAL A 7 25.00 17.58 4.12
CA VAL A 7 23.73 16.97 4.52
C VAL A 7 23.92 15.49 4.78
N LEU A 8 23.47 15.04 5.95
CA LEU A 8 23.43 13.63 6.31
C LEU A 8 21.98 13.12 6.26
N VAL A 9 21.73 12.11 5.43
CA VAL A 9 20.45 11.39 5.37
C VAL A 9 20.61 10.07 6.12
N VAL A 10 19.80 9.85 7.15
CA VAL A 10 19.83 8.62 7.96
C VAL A 10 18.62 7.76 7.62
N GLY A 11 18.88 6.57 7.08
CA GLY A 11 17.90 5.63 6.54
C GLY A 11 17.87 5.67 5.01
N GLY A 12 18.17 4.55 4.37
CA GLY A 12 18.13 4.29 2.94
C GLY A 12 16.87 3.59 2.45
N GLY A 13 15.74 3.75 3.16
CA GLY A 13 14.42 3.39 2.64
C GLY A 13 13.96 4.32 1.51
N ALA A 14 12.80 4.06 0.91
CA ALA A 14 12.26 4.85 -0.21
C ALA A 14 12.28 6.38 0.05
N ALA A 15 11.87 6.82 1.24
CA ALA A 15 11.87 8.25 1.60
C ALA A 15 13.29 8.85 1.68
N GLY A 16 14.24 8.14 2.29
CA GLY A 16 15.62 8.61 2.42
C GLY A 16 16.36 8.61 1.09
N MET A 17 16.19 7.57 0.28
CA MET A 17 16.73 7.51 -1.08
C MET A 17 16.18 8.62 -1.96
N SER A 18 14.86 8.88 -1.92
CA SER A 18 14.25 9.98 -2.67
C SER A 18 14.76 11.36 -2.23
N CYS A 19 14.94 11.57 -0.92
CA CYS A 19 15.53 12.79 -0.37
C CYS A 19 16.99 12.98 -0.84
N ALA A 20 17.81 11.93 -0.70
CA ALA A 20 19.22 11.97 -1.10
C ALA A 20 19.38 12.20 -2.61
N ASP A 21 18.61 11.49 -3.44
CA ASP A 21 18.60 11.69 -4.90
C ASP A 21 18.24 13.13 -5.26
N THR A 22 17.15 13.67 -4.71
CA THR A 22 16.70 15.04 -4.97
C THR A 22 17.76 16.08 -4.61
N LEU A 23 18.42 15.94 -3.45
CA LEU A 23 19.48 16.86 -3.03
C LEU A 23 20.76 16.70 -3.88
N SER A 24 21.10 15.46 -4.27
CA SER A 24 22.29 15.17 -5.06
C SER A 24 22.26 15.77 -6.47
N ARG A 25 21.07 16.07 -7.00
CA ARG A 25 20.88 16.79 -8.28
C ARG A 25 21.29 18.26 -8.23
N HIS A 26 21.64 18.79 -7.06
CA HIS A 26 22.18 20.14 -6.88
C HIS A 26 23.59 20.08 -6.25
N PRO A 27 24.58 19.50 -6.97
CA PRO A 27 25.94 19.32 -6.44
C PRO A 27 26.67 20.66 -6.23
N ASP A 28 26.16 21.75 -6.82
CA ASP A 28 26.60 23.13 -6.57
C ASP A 28 26.16 23.68 -5.20
N LYS A 29 25.22 23.01 -4.52
CA LYS A 29 24.64 23.45 -3.25
C LYS A 29 24.85 22.47 -2.11
N PHE A 30 24.85 21.17 -2.39
CA PHE A 30 24.83 20.13 -1.36
C PHE A 30 25.91 19.07 -1.55
N GLU A 31 26.54 18.69 -0.43
CA GLU A 31 27.34 17.48 -0.29
C GLU A 31 26.52 16.49 0.55
N VAL A 32 26.01 15.42 -0.09
CA VAL A 32 25.06 14.49 0.53
C VAL A 32 25.76 13.20 0.93
N THR A 33 25.60 12.79 2.20
CA THR A 33 25.98 11.47 2.69
C THR A 33 24.71 10.72 3.12
N LEU A 34 24.53 9.49 2.66
CA LEU A 34 23.43 8.62 3.09
C LEU A 34 23.98 7.47 3.93
N LEU A 35 23.35 7.20 5.06
CA LEU A 35 23.63 6.06 5.92
C LEU A 35 22.44 5.12 5.93
N GLU A 36 22.69 3.84 5.60
CA GLU A 36 21.74 2.75 5.76
C GLU A 36 22.37 1.69 6.66
N ARG A 37 21.57 1.11 7.56
CA ARG A 37 21.99 0.05 8.47
C ARG A 37 22.02 -1.30 7.75
N ALA A 38 21.06 -1.55 6.87
CA ALA A 38 20.96 -2.75 6.07
C ALA A 38 22.06 -2.81 5.00
N PRO A 39 22.40 -4.02 4.50
CA PRO A 39 23.40 -4.18 3.44
C PRO A 39 22.93 -3.64 2.08
N VAL A 40 21.64 -3.33 1.93
CA VAL A 40 21.04 -2.78 0.71
C VAL A 40 20.04 -1.68 1.08
N THR A 41 19.80 -0.76 0.15
CA THR A 41 18.77 0.27 0.25
C THR A 41 17.39 -0.29 -0.12
N GLY A 42 16.33 0.47 0.14
CA GLY A 42 14.94 0.11 -0.18
C GLY A 42 14.04 0.04 1.06
N GLY A 43 14.59 -0.31 2.23
CA GLY A 43 13.81 -0.42 3.47
C GLY A 43 12.78 -1.55 3.36
N GLN A 44 11.49 -1.21 3.29
CA GLN A 44 10.40 -2.18 3.04
C GLN A 44 10.17 -2.46 1.55
N ALA A 45 10.80 -1.69 0.65
CA ALA A 45 10.72 -1.92 -0.79
C ALA A 45 11.82 -2.91 -1.22
N THR A 46 11.61 -4.19 -0.93
CA THR A 46 12.56 -5.27 -1.18
C THR A 46 12.03 -6.29 -2.18
N SER A 47 12.97 -6.95 -2.85
CA SER A 47 12.69 -8.02 -3.81
C SER A 47 13.67 -9.16 -3.59
N ILE A 48 13.19 -10.39 -3.78
CA ILE A 48 13.99 -11.61 -3.79
C ILE A 48 14.12 -12.13 -5.22
N ASN A 49 15.30 -12.63 -5.58
CA ASN A 49 15.52 -13.24 -6.89
C ASN A 49 14.79 -14.60 -6.97
N LEU A 50 14.23 -14.88 -8.15
CA LEU A 50 13.56 -16.13 -8.48
C LEU A 50 14.24 -16.81 -9.67
N ASP A 51 14.14 -18.14 -9.71
CA ASP A 51 14.50 -18.92 -10.89
C ASP A 51 13.39 -18.80 -11.95
N ALA A 52 13.68 -18.06 -13.02
CA ALA A 52 12.74 -17.82 -14.10
C ALA A 52 12.28 -19.11 -14.81
N ASN A 53 13.12 -20.14 -14.89
CA ASN A 53 12.75 -21.41 -15.54
C ASN A 53 11.69 -22.16 -14.73
N ARG A 54 11.69 -21.96 -13.41
CA ARG A 54 10.77 -22.63 -12.49
C ARG A 54 9.50 -21.82 -12.24
N PHE A 55 9.62 -20.50 -12.10
CA PHE A 55 8.53 -19.64 -11.64
C PHE A 55 7.98 -18.70 -12.71
N GLY A 56 8.62 -18.59 -13.87
CA GLY A 56 8.22 -17.67 -14.94
C GLY A 56 8.49 -16.19 -14.62
N ALA A 57 9.26 -15.90 -13.57
CA ALA A 57 9.63 -14.55 -13.13
C ALA A 57 11.06 -14.53 -12.59
N ASN A 58 11.75 -13.40 -12.75
CA ASN A 58 13.14 -13.21 -12.29
C ASN A 58 13.23 -12.76 -10.83
N TYR A 59 12.16 -12.19 -10.27
CA TYR A 59 12.12 -11.71 -8.90
C TYR A 59 10.68 -11.67 -8.36
N LEU A 60 10.56 -11.56 -7.03
CA LEU A 60 9.30 -11.34 -6.31
C LEU A 60 9.51 -10.23 -5.29
N ASN A 61 8.57 -9.29 -5.21
CA ASN A 61 8.54 -8.32 -4.14
C ASN A 61 8.05 -8.99 -2.84
N ASP A 62 8.82 -8.89 -1.77
CA ASP A 62 8.50 -9.49 -0.47
C ASP A 62 8.08 -8.45 0.60
N GLY A 63 8.10 -7.16 0.23
CA GLY A 63 7.53 -6.07 1.01
C GLY A 63 6.50 -5.27 0.20
N VAL A 64 6.84 -4.05 -0.23
CA VAL A 64 5.95 -3.19 -1.03
C VAL A 64 5.73 -3.77 -2.44
N GLN A 65 4.49 -4.08 -2.80
CA GLN A 65 4.17 -4.73 -4.09
C GLN A 65 3.35 -3.89 -5.07
N GLY A 66 2.54 -2.96 -4.58
CA GLY A 66 1.58 -2.24 -5.42
C GLY A 66 1.27 -0.85 -4.89
N GLY A 67 0.64 -0.04 -5.74
CA GLY A 67 0.29 1.33 -5.40
C GLY A 67 -0.96 1.79 -6.13
N SER A 68 -1.65 2.77 -5.55
CA SER A 68 -2.78 3.43 -6.19
C SER A 68 -2.32 4.53 -7.14
N HIS A 69 -3.19 4.90 -8.09
CA HIS A 69 -3.01 6.02 -9.02
C HIS A 69 -2.78 7.38 -8.34
N PHE A 70 -3.06 7.49 -7.04
CA PHE A 70 -2.74 8.69 -6.27
C PHE A 70 -1.24 8.92 -6.03
N TYR A 71 -0.38 7.90 -6.20
CA TYR A 71 1.08 8.02 -6.03
C TYR A 71 1.79 8.64 -7.24
N ARG A 72 1.34 9.83 -7.65
CA ARG A 72 1.83 10.54 -8.84
C ARG A 72 3.35 10.77 -8.82
N HIS A 73 3.90 11.16 -7.68
CA HIS A 73 5.34 11.41 -7.53
C HIS A 73 6.16 10.13 -7.68
N THR A 74 5.70 9.02 -7.09
CA THR A 74 6.34 7.72 -7.22
C THR A 74 6.34 7.23 -8.67
N TYR A 75 5.22 7.39 -9.39
CA TYR A 75 5.16 7.05 -10.81
C TYR A 75 6.04 7.94 -11.68
N ALA A 76 6.11 9.25 -11.40
CA ALA A 76 7.04 10.13 -12.11
C ALA A 76 8.50 9.68 -11.88
N PHE A 77 8.86 9.39 -10.64
CA PHE A 77 10.19 8.89 -10.28
C PHE A 77 10.54 7.57 -11.00
N PHE A 78 9.62 6.60 -11.04
CA PHE A 78 9.84 5.35 -11.76
C PHE A 78 10.05 5.56 -13.26
N ARG A 79 9.26 6.43 -13.89
CA ARG A 79 9.41 6.76 -15.32
C ARG A 79 10.74 7.42 -15.63
N GLU A 80 11.22 8.32 -14.76
CA GLU A 80 12.56 8.93 -14.88
C GLU A 80 13.67 7.86 -14.91
N HIS A 81 13.44 6.70 -14.28
CA HIS A 81 14.37 5.58 -14.23
C HIS A 81 14.06 4.46 -15.24
N GLY A 82 13.15 4.71 -16.19
CA GLY A 82 12.81 3.75 -17.26
C GLY A 82 11.84 2.64 -16.85
N PHE A 83 11.15 2.80 -15.71
CA PHE A 83 10.11 1.86 -15.26
C PHE A 83 8.72 2.44 -15.48
N GLU A 84 7.90 1.76 -16.27
CA GLU A 84 6.47 2.09 -16.42
C GLU A 84 5.63 1.21 -15.48
N PRO A 85 4.72 1.79 -14.68
CA PRO A 85 3.78 1.01 -13.90
C PRO A 85 2.83 0.24 -14.83
N SER A 86 2.60 -1.02 -14.50
CA SER A 86 1.59 -1.85 -15.16
C SER A 86 0.35 -1.93 -14.29
N GLU A 87 -0.82 -1.88 -14.91
CA GLU A 87 -2.06 -2.17 -14.21
C GLU A 87 -2.14 -3.66 -13.89
N VAL A 88 -2.54 -3.96 -12.65
CA VAL A 88 -2.71 -5.33 -12.17
C VAL A 88 -4.07 -5.46 -11.48
N GLU A 89 -4.70 -6.61 -11.64
CA GLU A 89 -5.92 -6.93 -10.90
C GLU A 89 -5.56 -7.57 -9.56
N LEU A 90 -5.95 -6.91 -8.48
CA LEU A 90 -5.77 -7.47 -7.14
C LEU A 90 -6.86 -8.52 -6.88
N GLN A 91 -6.45 -9.79 -6.87
CA GLN A 91 -7.31 -10.90 -6.50
C GLN A 91 -7.04 -11.30 -5.05
N ILE A 92 -8.08 -11.32 -4.24
CA ILE A 92 -8.00 -11.62 -2.82
C ILE A 92 -8.97 -12.74 -2.46
N SER A 93 -8.54 -13.57 -1.52
CA SER A 93 -9.40 -14.55 -0.90
C SER A 93 -9.06 -14.67 0.58
N PHE A 94 -10.09 -14.81 1.40
CA PHE A 94 -9.98 -14.91 2.85
C PHE A 94 -10.88 -16.02 3.37
N GLY A 95 -10.49 -16.59 4.51
CA GLY A 95 -11.24 -17.64 5.17
C GLY A 95 -11.16 -19.01 4.48
N LYS A 96 -11.85 -19.98 5.06
CA LYS A 96 -11.99 -21.36 4.57
C LYS A 96 -13.43 -21.80 4.76
N ASP A 97 -13.84 -22.83 4.03
CA ASP A 97 -15.16 -23.46 4.14
C ASP A 97 -16.30 -22.43 4.06
N GLU A 98 -17.21 -22.42 5.03
CA GLU A 98 -18.34 -21.49 5.07
C GLU A 98 -17.94 -20.02 5.24
N ALA A 99 -16.73 -19.76 5.76
CA ALA A 99 -16.18 -18.42 5.92
C ALA A 99 -15.36 -17.95 4.72
N PHE A 100 -15.21 -18.79 3.69
CA PHE A 100 -14.48 -18.44 2.48
C PHE A 100 -15.19 -17.34 1.69
N TRP A 101 -14.42 -16.34 1.28
CA TRP A 101 -14.86 -15.37 0.28
C TRP A 101 -13.71 -14.85 -0.58
N THR A 102 -14.08 -14.33 -1.75
CA THR A 102 -13.17 -13.71 -2.71
C THR A 102 -13.87 -12.55 -3.42
N ASN A 103 -13.08 -11.62 -3.97
CA ASN A 103 -13.59 -10.56 -4.85
C ASN A 103 -13.78 -11.01 -6.32
N VAL A 104 -13.38 -12.23 -6.68
CA VAL A 104 -13.40 -12.72 -8.07
C VAL A 104 -14.76 -13.28 -8.49
N PHE A 105 -15.49 -13.94 -7.57
CA PHE A 105 -16.78 -14.57 -7.86
C PHE A 105 -17.72 -14.61 -6.63
N PRO A 106 -19.05 -14.77 -6.80
CA PRO A 106 -20.01 -14.68 -5.69
C PRO A 106 -20.00 -15.93 -4.80
N SER A 107 -19.07 -15.95 -3.84
CA SER A 107 -18.97 -16.96 -2.78
C SER A 107 -20.23 -17.02 -1.89
N PRO A 108 -20.48 -18.15 -1.19
CA PRO A 108 -21.63 -18.28 -0.27
C PRO A 108 -21.70 -17.18 0.78
N LEU A 109 -20.56 -16.81 1.40
CA LEU A 109 -20.49 -15.75 2.39
C LEU A 109 -20.82 -14.37 1.79
N VAL A 110 -20.30 -14.08 0.59
CA VAL A 110 -20.63 -12.85 -0.16
C VAL A 110 -22.13 -12.77 -0.42
N ARG A 111 -22.77 -13.87 -0.80
CA ARG A 111 -24.24 -13.93 -1.01
C ARG A 111 -25.00 -13.67 0.30
N LYS A 112 -24.60 -14.32 1.38
CA LYS A 112 -25.19 -14.16 2.72
C LYS A 112 -25.12 -12.70 3.19
N LEU A 113 -23.98 -12.03 2.99
CA LEU A 113 -23.71 -10.68 3.47
C LEU A 113 -23.99 -9.57 2.44
N GLN A 114 -24.70 -9.86 1.33
CA GLN A 114 -25.01 -8.86 0.28
C GLN A 114 -25.70 -7.60 0.81
N LYS A 115 -26.54 -7.74 1.84
CA LYS A 115 -27.22 -6.60 2.45
C LYS A 115 -26.22 -5.66 3.15
N ASP A 116 -25.26 -6.22 3.88
CA ASP A 116 -24.19 -5.46 4.53
C ASP A 116 -23.24 -4.86 3.50
N ILE A 117 -22.86 -5.59 2.46
CA ILE A 117 -22.00 -5.08 1.36
C ILE A 117 -22.62 -3.82 0.71
N ARG A 118 -23.92 -3.86 0.40
CA ARG A 118 -24.62 -2.69 -0.17
C ARG A 118 -24.66 -1.51 0.79
N ARG A 119 -24.94 -1.75 2.07
CA ARG A 119 -24.92 -0.71 3.11
C ARG A 119 -23.53 -0.13 3.30
N PHE A 120 -22.49 -0.96 3.27
CA PHE A 120 -21.11 -0.55 3.38
C PHE A 120 -20.70 0.36 2.21
N GLY A 121 -21.15 0.06 0.98
CA GLY A 121 -20.96 0.97 -0.16
C GLY A 121 -21.59 2.36 0.05
N THR A 122 -22.78 2.43 0.66
CA THR A 122 -23.39 3.72 1.04
C THR A 122 -22.61 4.39 2.18
N ALA A 123 -22.17 3.62 3.18
CA ALA A 123 -21.38 4.12 4.30
C ALA A 123 -20.08 4.78 3.82
N LEU A 124 -19.35 4.13 2.89
CA LEU A 124 -18.12 4.67 2.31
C LEU A 124 -18.34 6.02 1.62
N LYS A 125 -19.47 6.20 0.91
CA LYS A 125 -19.80 7.48 0.28
C LYS A 125 -20.02 8.57 1.33
N VAL A 126 -20.77 8.29 2.39
CA VAL A 126 -21.01 9.24 3.49
C VAL A 126 -19.70 9.58 4.22
N MET A 127 -18.89 8.57 4.51
CA MET A 127 -17.58 8.74 5.15
C MET A 127 -16.64 9.59 4.28
N SER A 128 -16.66 9.39 2.96
CA SER A 128 -15.86 10.20 2.04
C SER A 128 -16.34 11.65 1.94
N SER A 129 -17.61 11.95 2.22
CA SER A 129 -18.10 13.33 2.29
C SER A 129 -17.84 14.00 3.64
N LEU A 130 -17.75 13.21 4.72
CA LEU A 130 -17.57 13.69 6.10
C LEU A 130 -16.24 13.23 6.70
N GLN A 131 -15.17 13.26 5.90
CA GLN A 131 -13.86 12.68 6.24
C GLN A 131 -13.34 13.13 7.60
N ILE A 132 -13.44 14.43 7.93
CA ILE A 132 -12.94 15.00 9.19
C ILE A 132 -13.60 14.33 10.39
N VAL A 133 -14.91 14.04 10.33
CA VAL A 133 -15.63 13.42 11.44
C VAL A 133 -15.20 11.96 11.60
N PHE A 134 -15.18 11.20 10.49
CA PHE A 134 -14.89 9.78 10.53
C PHE A 134 -13.41 9.44 10.71
N ALA A 135 -12.50 10.39 10.47
CA ALA A 135 -11.06 10.22 10.71
C ALA A 135 -10.72 9.96 12.19
N PHE A 136 -11.53 10.47 13.12
CA PHE A 136 -11.32 10.30 14.56
C PHE A 136 -12.16 9.16 15.16
N LEU A 137 -13.02 8.51 14.37
CA LEU A 137 -13.89 7.44 14.86
C LEU A 137 -13.25 6.06 14.64
N PRO A 138 -13.22 5.20 15.67
CA PRO A 138 -12.71 3.86 15.50
C PRO A 138 -13.65 3.04 14.62
N ILE A 139 -13.09 2.16 13.81
CA ILE A 139 -13.83 1.45 12.76
C ILE A 139 -14.98 0.62 13.31
N TRP A 140 -14.81 -0.03 14.46
CA TRP A 140 -15.90 -0.80 15.10
C TRP A 140 -17.14 0.08 15.40
N LEU A 141 -16.93 1.34 15.77
CA LEU A 141 -18.01 2.28 16.06
C LEU A 141 -18.66 2.75 14.76
N THR A 142 -17.86 3.04 13.75
CA THR A 142 -18.36 3.39 12.41
C THR A 142 -19.21 2.27 11.82
N LEU A 143 -18.77 1.01 11.91
CA LEU A 143 -19.57 -0.13 11.45
C LEU A 143 -20.92 -0.22 12.18
N ARG A 144 -20.93 0.04 13.48
CA ARG A 144 -22.15 0.06 14.30
C ARG A 144 -23.09 1.22 13.95
N ILE A 145 -22.56 2.43 13.70
CA ILE A 145 -23.36 3.61 13.28
C ILE A 145 -24.12 3.31 11.98
N PHE A 146 -23.50 2.61 11.04
CA PHE A 146 -24.13 2.21 9.78
C PHE A 146 -24.95 0.91 9.86
N GLY A 147 -25.12 0.35 11.06
CA GLY A 147 -25.93 -0.85 11.27
C GLY A 147 -25.42 -2.08 10.52
N LEU A 148 -24.09 -2.18 10.35
CA LEU A 148 -23.43 -3.32 9.74
C LEU A 148 -23.28 -4.45 10.75
N SER A 149 -23.49 -5.69 10.30
CA SER A 149 -23.39 -6.85 11.19
C SER A 149 -21.97 -7.06 11.71
N LYS A 150 -21.86 -7.62 12.92
CA LYS A 150 -20.57 -8.04 13.49
C LYS A 150 -19.89 -9.08 12.60
N GLU A 151 -20.67 -10.00 12.03
CA GLU A 151 -20.16 -11.02 11.10
C GLU A 151 -19.50 -10.38 9.86
N PHE A 152 -20.11 -9.34 9.29
CA PHE A 152 -19.51 -8.60 8.18
C PHE A 152 -18.19 -7.90 8.57
N GLY A 153 -18.16 -7.28 9.76
CA GLY A 153 -16.94 -6.69 10.30
C GLY A 153 -15.81 -7.71 10.43
N ASP A 154 -16.08 -8.81 11.15
CA ASP A 154 -15.11 -9.85 11.49
C ASP A 154 -14.61 -10.65 10.27
N ARG A 155 -15.51 -10.94 9.33
CA ARG A 155 -15.18 -11.84 8.21
C ARG A 155 -14.72 -11.11 6.95
N MET A 156 -15.09 -9.84 6.75
CA MET A 156 -14.76 -9.10 5.52
C MET A 156 -13.97 -7.82 5.81
N VAL A 157 -14.46 -6.93 6.68
CA VAL A 157 -13.86 -5.59 6.87
C VAL A 157 -12.47 -5.66 7.52
N TYR A 158 -12.34 -6.33 8.67
CA TYR A 158 -11.04 -6.38 9.36
C TYR A 158 -9.96 -7.14 8.57
N PRO A 159 -10.27 -8.27 7.89
CA PRO A 159 -9.30 -8.91 6.99
C PRO A 159 -8.83 -7.99 5.85
N LEU A 160 -9.74 -7.21 5.25
CA LEU A 160 -9.38 -6.23 4.22
C LEU A 160 -8.46 -5.12 4.75
N MET A 161 -8.68 -4.67 5.99
CA MET A 161 -7.78 -3.69 6.61
C MET A 161 -6.39 -4.27 6.86
N ALA A 162 -6.30 -5.53 7.27
CA ALA A 162 -5.02 -6.21 7.45
C ALA A 162 -4.22 -6.26 6.14
N LEU A 163 -4.91 -6.40 4.99
CA LEU A 163 -4.29 -6.31 3.68
C LEU A 163 -3.80 -4.89 3.35
N ALA A 164 -4.56 -3.86 3.70
CA ALA A 164 -4.15 -2.47 3.47
C ALA A 164 -2.87 -2.12 4.23
N CYS A 165 -2.68 -2.66 5.44
CA CYS A 165 -1.42 -2.53 6.19
C CYS A 165 -0.21 -3.22 5.56
N ILE A 166 -0.41 -4.07 4.54
CA ILE A 166 0.65 -4.74 3.78
C ILE A 166 0.96 -3.99 2.46
N ALA A 167 0.04 -3.13 2.00
CA ALA A 167 0.13 -2.45 0.71
C ALA A 167 0.47 -0.94 0.81
N THR A 168 0.83 -0.44 2.00
CA THR A 168 1.25 0.95 2.24
C THR A 168 2.60 1.01 2.94
#